data_AF-A0A933RA41-F1
#
_entry.id   AF-A0A933RA41-F1
#
_cell.length_a   1.000
_cell.length_b   1.000
_cell.length_c   1.000
_cell.angle_alpha   90.00
_cell.angle_beta   90.00
_cell.angle_gamma   90.00
#
_symmetry.space_group_name_H-M   'P 1'
#
loop_
_entity.id
_entity.type
_entity.pdbx_description
1 polymer ?
#
loop_
_entity_poly.entity_id
_entity_poly.type
_entity_poly.pdbx_seq_one_letter_code
_entity_poly.pdbx_strand_id
1 'polypeptide(L)'
;RGELRQATRRARLLARVLGEHHRVEDELLWPALEARRPEFADARFDLELQHVQLDAALEDLQLDPRTIDRFIPLLAEHLQDEEQLALPVWLATFTPEDHVDFEQRLRRSTPVRHIATMLSWLFDVTPHEVRPLATSRVPTSLRWAHHAVFRHVYSARYGRHAELSVA
;
A
#
# COMPACT_ATOMS: atom_id res chain seq x y z
N ARG A 1 -14.40 -3.59 24.00
CA ARG A 1 -14.80 -4.64 23.01
C ARG A 1 -14.96 -4.08 21.58
N GLY A 2 -15.51 -2.88 21.38
CA GLY A 2 -15.61 -2.24 20.06
C GLY A 2 -14.26 -1.86 19.45
N GLU A 3 -13.39 -1.21 20.23
CA GLU A 3 -12.05 -0.77 19.80
C GLU A 3 -11.17 -1.92 19.33
N LEU A 4 -11.08 -3.01 20.12
CA LEU A 4 -10.30 -4.19 19.73
C LEU A 4 -10.78 -4.79 18.40
N ARG A 5 -12.11 -4.86 18.19
CA ARG A 5 -12.68 -5.32 16.92
C ARG A 5 -12.34 -4.39 15.76
N GLN A 6 -12.34 -3.08 15.99
CA GLN A 6 -11.93 -2.10 14.97
C GLN A 6 -10.44 -2.24 14.68
N ALA A 7 -9.59 -2.35 15.69
CA ALA A 7 -8.14 -2.53 15.56
C ALA A 7 -7.82 -3.80 14.75
N THR A 8 -8.42 -4.95 15.06
CA THR A 8 -8.26 -6.18 14.26
C THR A 8 -8.68 -5.98 12.80
N ARG A 9 -9.74 -5.22 12.54
CA ARG A 9 -10.19 -4.95 11.16
C ARG A 9 -9.24 -4.02 10.42
N ARG A 10 -8.61 -3.06 11.11
CA ARG A 10 -7.57 -2.19 10.56
C ARG A 10 -6.26 -2.95 10.34
N ALA A 11 -5.88 -3.87 11.22
CA ALA A 11 -4.74 -4.78 11.01
C ALA A 11 -4.91 -5.62 9.73
N ARG A 12 -6.11 -6.15 9.48
CA ARG A 12 -6.43 -6.86 8.22
C ARG A 12 -6.39 -5.98 6.98
N LEU A 13 -6.75 -4.70 7.13
CA LEU A 13 -6.59 -3.74 6.03
C LEU A 13 -5.12 -3.50 5.73
N LEU A 14 -4.32 -3.27 6.78
CA LEU A 14 -2.88 -3.03 6.66
C LEU A 14 -2.18 -4.21 5.99
N ALA A 15 -2.44 -5.43 6.45
CA ALA A 15 -1.91 -6.64 5.83
C ALA A 15 -2.34 -6.78 4.36
N ARG A 16 -3.56 -6.37 4.03
CA ARG A 16 -4.04 -6.39 2.64
C ARG A 16 -3.36 -5.35 1.76
N VAL A 17 -3.08 -4.17 2.29
CA VAL A 17 -2.40 -3.08 1.55
C VAL A 17 -0.94 -3.43 1.37
N LEU A 18 -0.23 -3.77 2.45
CA LEU A 18 1.20 -4.09 2.40
C LEU A 18 1.48 -5.36 1.59
N GLY A 19 0.67 -6.41 1.71
CA GLY A 19 0.86 -7.60 0.88
C GLY A 19 0.71 -7.33 -0.62
N GLU A 20 -0.06 -6.33 -1.04
CA GLU A 20 -0.08 -5.92 -2.46
C GLU A 20 1.03 -4.95 -2.83
N HIS A 21 1.49 -4.13 -1.89
CA HIS A 21 2.68 -3.28 -2.04
C HIS A 21 3.89 -4.16 -2.31
N HIS A 22 4.24 -5.05 -1.37
CA HIS A 22 5.36 -5.99 -1.47
C HIS A 22 5.27 -6.80 -2.78
N ARG A 23 4.11 -7.40 -3.10
CA ARG A 23 3.95 -8.19 -4.32
C ARG A 23 4.23 -7.40 -5.60
N VAL A 24 3.70 -6.18 -5.70
CA VAL A 24 3.91 -5.34 -6.90
C VAL A 24 5.38 -5.05 -7.07
N GLU A 25 6.05 -4.76 -5.97
CA GLU A 25 7.44 -4.43 -6.03
C GLU A 25 8.30 -5.68 -6.33
N ASP A 26 7.98 -6.85 -5.75
CA ASP A 26 8.68 -8.16 -5.90
C ASP A 26 8.65 -8.61 -7.34
N GLU A 27 7.45 -8.52 -7.92
CA GLU A 27 7.19 -9.03 -9.25
C GLU A 27 7.53 -8.01 -10.34
N LEU A 28 7.53 -6.71 -10.04
CA LEU A 28 7.63 -5.66 -11.06
C LEU A 28 8.67 -4.58 -10.77
N LEU A 29 8.66 -3.95 -9.59
CA LEU A 29 9.51 -2.78 -9.32
C LEU A 29 10.98 -3.15 -9.18
N TRP A 30 11.32 -4.00 -8.20
CA TRP A 30 12.71 -4.37 -7.94
C TRP A 30 13.39 -4.99 -9.17
N PRO A 31 12.76 -5.92 -9.92
CA PRO A 31 13.33 -6.40 -11.18
C PRO A 31 13.55 -5.30 -12.23
N ALA A 32 12.66 -4.30 -12.30
CA ALA A 32 12.79 -3.20 -13.26
C ALA A 32 13.89 -2.19 -12.87
N LEU A 33 14.14 -2.02 -11.57
CA LEU A 33 15.26 -1.25 -11.04
C LEU A 33 16.59 -1.97 -11.30
N GLU A 34 16.67 -3.25 -10.95
CA GLU A 34 17.86 -4.10 -11.14
C GLU A 34 18.26 -4.20 -12.62
N ALA A 35 17.29 -4.33 -13.53
CA ALA A 35 17.56 -4.34 -14.96
C ALA A 35 18.20 -3.04 -15.49
N ARG A 36 18.01 -1.91 -14.79
CA ARG A 36 18.61 -0.61 -15.13
C ARG A 36 19.89 -0.33 -14.35
N ARG A 37 20.00 -0.87 -13.12
CA ARG A 37 21.17 -0.77 -12.23
C ARG A 37 21.43 -2.15 -11.61
N PRO A 38 22.29 -2.98 -12.22
CA PRO A 38 22.59 -4.31 -11.68
C PRO A 38 23.15 -4.28 -10.25
N GLU A 39 23.79 -3.19 -9.84
CA GLU A 39 24.30 -3.00 -8.48
C GLU A 39 23.17 -2.94 -7.43
N PHE A 40 21.92 -2.74 -7.85
CA PHE A 40 20.75 -2.75 -6.98
C PHE A 40 20.38 -4.16 -6.49
N ALA A 41 20.97 -5.22 -7.04
CA ALA A 41 20.66 -6.60 -6.64
C ALA A 41 20.89 -6.87 -5.14
N ASP A 42 21.94 -6.29 -4.55
CA ASP A 42 22.22 -6.44 -3.12
C ASP A 42 21.14 -5.73 -2.28
N ALA A 43 20.79 -4.49 -2.61
CA ALA A 43 19.73 -3.74 -1.94
C ALA A 43 18.35 -4.42 -2.09
N ARG A 44 18.06 -4.97 -3.26
CA ARG A 44 16.86 -5.77 -3.50
C ARG A 44 16.78 -6.96 -2.56
N PHE A 45 17.87 -7.72 -2.41
CA PHE A 45 17.88 -8.89 -1.52
C PHE A 45 17.56 -8.50 -0.08
N ASP A 46 18.12 -7.41 0.42
CA ASP A 46 17.87 -6.91 1.77
C ASP A 46 16.41 -6.45 1.95
N LEU A 47 15.85 -5.73 0.97
CA LEU A 47 14.44 -5.31 0.98
C LEU A 47 13.48 -6.51 0.94
N GLU A 48 13.74 -7.51 0.09
CA GLU A 48 12.95 -8.74 0.03
C GLU A 48 12.96 -9.50 1.37
N LEU A 49 14.12 -9.52 2.07
CA LEU A 49 14.22 -10.10 3.40
C LEU A 49 13.40 -9.32 4.44
N GLN A 50 13.33 -7.99 4.33
CA GLN A 50 12.48 -7.16 5.18
C GLN A 50 10.99 -7.46 4.96
N HIS A 51 10.53 -7.73 3.73
CA HIS A 51 9.13 -8.16 3.51
C HIS A 51 8.81 -9.44 4.26
N VAL A 52 9.72 -10.43 4.25
CA VAL A 52 9.51 -11.68 4.99
C VAL A 52 9.31 -11.42 6.48
N GLN A 53 10.11 -10.51 7.06
CA GLN A 53 9.99 -10.13 8.47
C GLN A 53 8.70 -9.35 8.75
N LEU A 54 8.35 -8.40 7.89
CA LEU A 54 7.12 -7.61 7.98
C LEU A 54 5.87 -8.46 7.85
N ASP A 55 5.84 -9.39 6.90
CA ASP A 55 4.71 -10.26 6.64
C ASP A 55 4.46 -11.18 7.83
N ALA A 56 5.51 -11.72 8.45
CA ALA A 56 5.39 -12.48 9.69
C ALA A 56 4.82 -11.61 10.84
N ALA A 57 5.32 -10.38 11.01
CA ALA A 57 4.79 -9.45 12.01
C ALA A 57 3.34 -9.02 11.72
N LEU A 58 2.93 -8.95 10.46
CA LEU A 58 1.56 -8.67 10.04
C LEU A 58 0.61 -9.83 10.35
N GLU A 59 1.06 -11.09 10.23
CA GLU A 59 0.29 -12.25 10.66
C GLU A 59 -0.02 -12.15 12.16
N ASP A 60 1.00 -11.87 12.99
CA ASP A 60 0.84 -11.64 14.42
C ASP A 60 -0.14 -10.48 14.71
N LEU A 61 -0.01 -9.37 13.99
CA LEU A 61 -0.87 -8.19 14.17
C LEU A 61 -2.34 -8.46 13.81
N GLN A 62 -2.59 -9.31 12.81
CA GLN A 62 -3.94 -9.71 12.43
C GLN A 62 -4.61 -10.61 13.49
N LEU A 63 -3.81 -11.37 14.23
CA LEU A 63 -4.27 -12.22 15.34
C LEU A 63 -4.46 -11.40 16.63
N ASP A 64 -3.51 -10.53 16.93
CA ASP A 64 -3.52 -9.67 18.11
C ASP A 64 -3.06 -8.24 17.78
N PRO A 65 -3.98 -7.27 17.67
CA PRO A 65 -3.61 -5.88 17.34
C PRO A 65 -2.74 -5.20 18.41
N ARG A 66 -2.54 -5.82 19.58
CA ARG A 66 -1.61 -5.33 20.62
C ARG A 66 -0.14 -5.55 20.26
N THR A 67 0.17 -6.33 19.22
CA THR A 67 1.54 -6.49 18.72
C THR A 67 2.00 -5.32 17.85
N ILE A 68 1.17 -4.28 17.68
CA ILE A 68 1.46 -3.10 16.86
C ILE A 68 2.79 -2.44 17.20
N ASP A 69 3.18 -2.41 18.48
CA ASP A 69 4.45 -1.81 18.93
C ASP A 69 5.68 -2.57 18.41
N ARG A 70 5.53 -3.85 18.05
CA ARG A 70 6.59 -4.64 17.39
C ARG A 70 6.60 -4.44 15.89
N PHE A 71 5.44 -4.18 15.30
CA PHE A 71 5.28 -4.03 13.85
C PHE A 71 5.75 -2.65 13.36
N ILE A 72 5.41 -1.57 14.07
CA ILE A 72 5.74 -0.18 13.69
C ILE A 72 7.23 0.03 13.38
N PRO A 73 8.20 -0.37 14.22
CA PRO A 73 9.61 -0.13 13.93
C PRO A 73 10.08 -0.87 12.68
N LEU A 74 9.60 -2.09 12.43
CA LEU A 74 9.93 -2.85 11.22
C LEU A 74 9.42 -2.11 9.97
N LEU A 75 8.19 -1.60 10.02
CA LEU A 75 7.62 -0.86 8.89
C LEU A 75 8.38 0.45 8.64
N ALA A 76 8.74 1.16 9.71
CA ALA A 76 9.47 2.41 9.60
C ALA A 76 10.87 2.20 9.02
N GLU A 77 11.58 1.16 9.46
CA GLU A 77 12.90 0.78 8.92
C GLU A 77 12.78 0.40 7.44
N HIS A 78 11.83 -0.46 7.09
CA HIS A 78 11.63 -0.86 5.70
C HIS A 78 11.31 0.31 4.76
N LEU A 79 10.39 1.20 5.14
CA LEU A 79 10.06 2.37 4.34
C LEU A 79 11.27 3.31 4.19
N GLN A 80 12.03 3.49 5.26
CA GLN A 80 13.25 4.30 5.23
C GLN A 80 14.28 3.73 4.25
N ASP A 81 14.50 2.41 4.28
CA ASP A 81 15.45 1.74 3.40
C ASP A 81 14.97 1.74 1.94
N GLU A 82 13.68 1.48 1.70
CA GLU A 82 13.07 1.58 0.38
C GLU A 82 13.26 2.99 -0.21
N GLU A 83 12.98 4.03 0.57
CA GLU A 83 13.16 5.43 0.17
C GLU A 83 14.63 5.78 -0.11
N GLN A 84 15.58 5.22 0.64
CA GLN A 84 17.01 5.50 0.48
C GLN A 84 17.66 4.72 -0.65
N LEU A 85 17.20 3.50 -0.92
CA LEU A 85 17.85 2.57 -1.84
C LEU A 85 17.14 2.54 -3.20
N ALA A 86 15.80 2.46 -3.21
CA ALA A 86 15.03 2.27 -4.43
C ALA A 86 14.69 3.59 -5.13
N LEU A 87 14.25 4.61 -4.39
CA LEU A 87 13.82 5.88 -4.99
C LEU A 87 14.92 6.59 -5.79
N PRO A 88 16.19 6.66 -5.34
CA PRO A 88 17.24 7.28 -6.15
C PRO A 88 17.45 6.57 -7.48
N VAL A 89 17.39 5.23 -7.49
CA VAL A 89 17.51 4.45 -8.73
C VAL A 89 16.33 4.73 -9.65
N TRP A 90 15.11 4.73 -9.12
CA TRP A 90 13.90 5.05 -9.86
C TRP A 90 13.99 6.44 -10.52
N LEU A 91 14.28 7.48 -9.73
CA LEU A 91 14.36 8.86 -10.20
C LEU A 91 15.51 9.09 -11.18
N ALA A 92 16.62 8.37 -11.03
CA ALA A 92 17.78 8.52 -11.91
C ALA A 92 17.67 7.76 -13.24
N THR A 93 16.75 6.78 -13.35
CA THR A 93 16.73 5.85 -14.49
C THR A 93 15.41 5.73 -15.21
N PHE A 94 14.30 6.20 -14.64
CA PHE A 94 12.99 6.18 -15.30
C PHE A 94 12.70 7.51 -15.98
N THR A 95 12.31 7.42 -17.25
CA THR A 95 11.77 8.54 -18.03
C THR A 95 10.26 8.71 -17.79
N PRO A 96 9.65 9.85 -18.17
CA PRO A 96 8.19 10.00 -18.17
C PRO A 96 7.47 8.88 -18.92
N GLU A 97 8.01 8.43 -20.05
CA GLU A 97 7.47 7.32 -20.84
C GLU A 97 7.57 5.99 -20.07
N ASP A 98 8.69 5.72 -19.39
CA ASP A 98 8.84 4.54 -18.54
C ASP A 98 7.80 4.52 -17.41
N HIS A 99 7.48 5.68 -16.81
CA HIS A 99 6.45 5.77 -15.77
C HIS A 99 5.06 5.40 -16.32
N VAL A 100 4.71 5.88 -17.51
CA VAL A 100 3.44 5.54 -18.16
C VAL A 100 3.37 4.04 -18.46
N ASP A 101 4.44 3.46 -18.98
CA ASP A 101 4.51 2.03 -19.27
C ASP A 101 4.43 1.18 -17.98
N PHE A 102 5.11 1.61 -16.92
CA PHE A 102 5.04 0.96 -15.62
C PHE A 102 3.62 1.04 -15.03
N GLU A 103 2.96 2.19 -15.08
CA GLU A 103 1.56 2.35 -14.64
C GLU A 103 0.62 1.39 -15.40
N GLN A 104 0.82 1.22 -16.71
CA GLN A 104 0.01 0.29 -17.49
C GLN A 104 0.26 -1.18 -17.10
N ARG A 105 1.53 -1.56 -16.86
CA ARG A 105 1.87 -2.91 -16.37
C ARG A 105 1.26 -3.17 -15.00
N LEU A 106 1.37 -2.21 -14.09
CA LEU A 106 0.74 -2.25 -12.77
C LEU A 106 -0.76 -2.48 -12.91
N ARG A 107 -1.47 -1.64 -13.67
CA ARG A 107 -2.92 -1.77 -13.90
C ARG A 107 -3.34 -3.13 -14.48
N ARG A 108 -2.53 -3.72 -15.36
CA ARG A 108 -2.81 -5.05 -15.95
C ARG A 108 -2.55 -6.17 -14.95
N SER A 109 -1.56 -6.02 -14.07
CA SER A 109 -1.21 -7.00 -13.05
C SER A 109 -2.12 -6.98 -11.83
N THR A 110 -2.74 -5.84 -11.50
CA THR A 110 -3.53 -5.66 -10.29
C THR A 110 -4.99 -6.08 -10.49
N PRO A 111 -5.49 -7.11 -9.78
CA PRO A 111 -6.89 -7.49 -9.86
C PRO A 111 -7.83 -6.36 -9.38
N VAL A 112 -9.02 -6.26 -10.00
CA VAL A 112 -10.02 -5.22 -9.69
C VAL A 112 -10.39 -5.16 -8.21
N ARG A 113 -10.42 -6.31 -7.51
CA ARG A 113 -10.70 -6.40 -6.07
C ARG A 113 -9.67 -5.63 -5.21
N HIS A 114 -8.43 -5.57 -5.66
CA HIS A 114 -7.34 -4.88 -4.98
C HIS A 114 -7.41 -3.38 -5.25
N ILE A 115 -7.63 -2.99 -6.51
CA ILE A 115 -7.92 -1.59 -6.88
C ILE A 115 -9.09 -1.05 -6.05
N ALA A 116 -10.17 -1.83 -5.92
CA ALA A 116 -11.32 -1.46 -5.09
C ALA A 116 -10.94 -1.21 -3.62
N THR A 117 -10.04 -2.02 -3.07
CA THR A 117 -9.57 -1.88 -1.68
C THR A 117 -8.68 -0.65 -1.53
N MET A 118 -7.68 -0.49 -2.39
CA MET A 118 -6.74 0.64 -2.38
C MET A 118 -7.45 1.97 -2.57
N LEU A 119 -8.37 2.04 -3.53
CA LEU A 119 -9.13 3.26 -3.80
C LEU A 119 -10.03 3.64 -2.62
N SER A 120 -10.70 2.66 -2.02
CA SER A 120 -11.55 2.90 -0.85
C SER A 120 -10.71 3.31 0.36
N TRP A 121 -9.55 2.70 0.57
CA TRP A 121 -8.61 3.08 1.62
C TRP A 121 -8.10 4.51 1.43
N LEU A 122 -7.63 4.84 0.22
CA LEU A 122 -7.19 6.20 -0.12
C LEU A 122 -8.28 7.21 0.23
N PHE A 123 -9.52 6.98 -0.19
CA PHE A 123 -10.63 7.89 0.11
C PHE A 123 -11.08 7.87 1.58
N ASP A 124 -10.81 6.80 2.33
CA ASP A 124 -11.12 6.71 3.76
C ASP A 124 -10.13 7.56 4.59
N VAL A 125 -8.86 7.66 4.16
CA VAL A 125 -7.82 8.41 4.89
C VAL A 125 -7.55 9.81 4.34
N THR A 126 -7.96 10.11 3.10
CA THR A 126 -7.74 11.42 2.47
C THR A 126 -8.58 12.51 3.16
N PRO A 127 -7.94 13.57 3.71
CA PRO A 127 -8.65 14.69 4.32
C PRO A 127 -9.61 15.36 3.33
N HIS A 128 -10.70 15.91 3.86
CA HIS A 128 -11.78 16.48 3.04
C HIS A 128 -11.31 17.60 2.11
N GLU A 129 -10.32 18.38 2.55
CA GLU A 129 -9.77 19.54 1.85
C GLU A 129 -9.05 19.15 0.55
N VAL A 130 -8.34 18.02 0.56
CA VAL A 130 -7.53 17.55 -0.58
C VAL A 130 -8.23 16.46 -1.41
N ARG A 131 -9.41 16.00 -0.97
CA ARG A 131 -10.19 14.97 -1.66
C ARG A 131 -10.52 15.30 -3.13
N PRO A 132 -10.89 16.55 -3.50
CA PRO A 132 -11.12 16.89 -4.91
C PRO A 132 -9.88 16.68 -5.77
N LEU A 133 -8.70 17.05 -5.26
CA LEU A 133 -7.43 16.86 -5.95
C LEU A 133 -7.09 15.38 -6.08
N ALA A 134 -7.16 14.62 -4.98
CA ALA A 134 -6.85 13.19 -4.96
C ALA A 134 -7.78 12.36 -5.89
N THR A 135 -9.04 12.76 -6.01
CA THR A 135 -10.04 12.07 -6.85
C THR A 135 -10.00 12.49 -8.33
N SER A 136 -9.32 13.60 -8.66
CA SER A 136 -9.32 14.16 -10.02
C SER A 136 -8.71 13.22 -11.06
N ARG A 137 -7.67 12.47 -10.66
CA ARG A 137 -6.94 11.51 -11.52
C ARG A 137 -7.57 10.11 -11.55
N VAL A 138 -8.60 9.86 -10.74
CA VAL A 138 -9.30 8.58 -10.73
C VAL A 138 -10.35 8.54 -11.85
N PRO A 139 -10.35 7.50 -12.71
CA PRO A 139 -11.36 7.34 -13.76
C PRO A 139 -12.79 7.43 -13.20
N THR A 140 -13.69 8.10 -13.94
CA THR A 140 -15.08 8.31 -13.52
C THR A 140 -15.82 6.99 -13.22
N SER A 141 -15.54 5.94 -13.98
CA SER A 141 -16.10 4.60 -13.75
C SER A 141 -15.73 4.02 -12.40
N LEU A 142 -14.47 4.19 -11.98
CA LEU A 142 -13.98 3.73 -10.67
C LEU A 142 -14.54 4.57 -9.52
N ARG A 143 -14.73 5.88 -9.72
CA ARG A 143 -15.42 6.74 -8.74
C ARG A 143 -16.85 6.27 -8.51
N TRP A 144 -17.58 5.98 -9.59
CA TRP A 144 -18.94 5.43 -9.51
C TRP A 144 -18.97 4.08 -8.81
N ALA A 145 -18.11 3.13 -9.20
CA ALA A 145 -18.00 1.83 -8.57
C ALA A 145 -17.66 1.94 -7.06
N HIS A 146 -16.82 2.91 -6.68
CA HIS A 146 -16.53 3.22 -5.29
C HIS A 146 -17.79 3.66 -4.52
N HIS A 147 -18.52 4.65 -5.02
CA HIS A 147 -19.72 5.17 -4.35
C HIS A 147 -20.85 4.13 -4.25
N ALA A 148 -21.02 3.30 -5.29
CA ALA A 148 -22.07 2.30 -5.34
C ALA A 148 -21.73 1.05 -4.50
N VAL A 149 -20.52 0.51 -4.63
CA VAL A 149 -20.20 -0.84 -4.13
C VAL A 149 -18.95 -0.83 -3.22
N PHE A 150 -17.81 -0.34 -3.70
CA PHE A 150 -16.54 -0.60 -3.00
C PHE A 150 -16.52 -0.03 -1.59
N ARG A 151 -17.05 1.18 -1.37
CA ARG A 151 -17.08 1.80 -0.04
C ARG A 151 -17.84 0.96 0.98
N HIS A 152 -18.92 0.29 0.56
CA HIS A 152 -19.76 -0.50 1.46
C HIS A 152 -19.06 -1.80 1.84
N VAL A 153 -18.49 -2.51 0.85
CA VAL A 153 -17.71 -3.73 1.08
C VAL A 153 -16.48 -3.43 1.94
N TYR A 154 -15.75 -2.36 1.62
CA TYR A 154 -14.60 -1.88 2.39
C TYR A 154 -15.00 -1.55 3.84
N SER A 155 -16.02 -0.71 4.03
CA SER A 155 -16.46 -0.28 5.38
C SER A 155 -17.00 -1.44 6.21
N ALA A 156 -17.63 -2.44 5.58
CA ALA A 156 -18.10 -3.66 6.23
C ALA A 156 -16.96 -4.60 6.62
N ARG A 157 -15.87 -4.64 5.83
CA ARG A 157 -14.72 -5.52 6.08
C ARG A 157 -13.69 -4.90 7.04
N TYR A 158 -13.29 -3.66 6.80
CA TYR A 158 -12.13 -3.01 7.44
C TYR A 158 -12.50 -1.87 8.41
N GLY A 159 -13.72 -1.36 8.29
CA GLY A 159 -14.20 -0.23 9.08
C GLY A 159 -13.89 1.07 8.39
N ARG A 160 -14.35 2.16 8.98
CA ARG A 160 -14.04 3.51 8.52
C ARG A 160 -12.97 4.10 9.42
N HIS A 161 -12.15 4.96 8.83
CA HIS A 161 -11.34 5.88 9.60
C HIS A 161 -12.29 6.75 10.44
N ALA A 162 -12.10 6.75 11.76
CA ALA A 162 -12.72 7.75 12.60
C ALA A 162 -11.82 8.97 12.51
N GLU A 163 -12.32 10.08 11.98
CA GLU A 163 -11.67 11.37 12.22
C GLU A 163 -11.63 11.53 13.74
N LEU A 164 -10.43 11.45 14.31
CA LEU A 164 -10.22 11.89 15.67
C LEU A 164 -10.54 13.38 15.62
N SER A 165 -11.74 13.74 16.08
CA SER A 165 -12.08 15.11 16.41
C SER A 165 -11.07 15.52 17.48
N VAL A 166 -10.02 16.22 17.06
CA VAL A 166 -9.15 16.94 17.98
C VAL A 166 -10.05 18.01 18.59
N ALA A 167 -10.57 17.71 19.77
CA ALA A 167 -11.27 18.66 20.63
C ALA A 167 -10.25 19.53 21.35
#